data_AF-A0A8C6YBZ0-F1
#
_entry.id   AF-A0A8C6YBZ0-F1
#
_cell.length_a   1.000
_cell.length_b   1.000
_cell.length_c   1.000
_cell.angle_alpha   90.00
_cell.angle_beta   90.00
_cell.angle_gamma   90.00
#
_symmetry.space_group_name_H-M   'P 1'
#
loop_
_entity.id
_entity.type
_entity.pdbx_description
1 polymer ?
#
loop_
_entity_poly.entity_id
_entity_poly.type
_entity_poly.pdbx_seq_one_letter_code
_entity_poly.pdbx_strand_id
1 'polypeptide(L)'
;MSSPEHQHLRYNPLREDWVLVSAHRMRRPWQGQLEKPPEEDTPRHDPANPLCPGATRANGKVGSLENRGYESTFVFDNDFPALQPDAPEPEPDEHPLLRSASARGVCKVMCFHPWTDLTLPLMSLAEIRRVIDKWAEIAVELGASYTWVQVSISSRNPLPCPV
;
A
#
# COMPACT_ATOMS: atom_id res chain seq x y z
N MET A 1 38.13 -0.60 7.58
CA MET A 1 37.28 -0.09 8.68
C MET A 1 36.89 1.33 8.34
N SER A 2 35.61 1.60 8.03
CA SER A 2 35.12 2.95 7.73
C SER A 2 34.99 3.74 9.02
N SER A 3 35.61 4.91 9.11
CA SER A 3 35.38 5.84 10.22
C SER A 3 33.90 6.29 10.18
N PRO A 4 33.12 6.13 11.27
CA PRO A 4 31.68 6.42 11.27
C PRO A 4 31.34 7.91 11.10
N GLU A 5 32.32 8.80 11.19
CA GLU A 5 32.12 10.26 11.16
C GLU A 5 32.31 10.89 9.77
N HIS A 6 32.90 10.17 8.81
CA HIS A 6 33.19 10.71 7.49
C HIS A 6 32.15 10.34 6.43
N GLN A 7 31.96 11.24 5.47
CA GLN A 7 31.10 11.02 4.31
C GLN A 7 31.63 9.86 3.47
N HIS A 8 30.73 8.98 3.02
CA HIS A 8 31.07 7.86 2.15
C HIS A 8 29.85 7.41 1.34
N LEU A 9 30.10 6.64 0.29
CA LEU A 9 29.05 5.99 -0.49
C LEU A 9 28.93 4.53 -0.06
N ARG A 10 27.70 4.01 -0.01
CA ARG A 10 27.41 2.58 0.14
C ARG A 10 26.63 2.09 -1.08
N TYR A 11 27.10 1.03 -1.70
CA TYR A 11 26.44 0.43 -2.85
C TYR A 11 25.28 -0.48 -2.41
N ASN A 12 24.13 -0.37 -3.07
CA ASN A 12 22.99 -1.26 -2.91
C ASN A 12 22.94 -2.25 -4.10
N PRO A 13 23.32 -3.51 -3.91
CA PRO A 13 23.37 -4.48 -4.99
C PRO A 13 21.99 -4.91 -5.51
N LEU A 14 20.91 -4.71 -4.74
CA LEU A 14 19.55 -5.07 -5.19
C LEU A 14 18.97 -4.05 -6.19
N ARG A 15 19.44 -2.80 -6.13
CA ARG A 15 19.01 -1.70 -7.01
C ARG A 15 20.09 -1.23 -7.98
N GLU A 16 21.29 -1.75 -7.81
CA GLU A 16 22.51 -1.35 -8.52
C GLU A 16 22.83 0.16 -8.41
N ASP A 17 22.49 0.79 -7.29
CA ASP A 17 22.69 2.22 -7.05
C ASP A 17 23.61 2.51 -5.84
N TRP A 18 24.12 3.75 -5.76
CA TRP A 18 24.96 4.22 -4.65
C TRP A 18 24.19 5.18 -3.75
N VAL A 19 24.29 4.98 -2.43
CA VAL A 19 23.69 5.84 -1.41
C VAL A 19 24.77 6.65 -0.69
N LEU A 20 24.62 7.98 -0.69
CA LEU A 20 25.47 8.88 0.08
C LEU A 20 25.12 8.87 1.56
N VAL A 21 26.09 8.52 2.40
CA VAL A 21 25.97 8.54 3.86
C VAL A 21 26.69 9.78 4.40
N SER A 22 25.92 10.70 5.00
CA SER A 22 26.43 11.94 5.61
C SER A 22 25.99 12.04 7.08
N ALA A 23 26.73 11.39 8.00
CA ALA A 23 26.38 11.27 9.42
C ALA A 23 26.14 12.63 10.11
N HIS A 24 26.87 13.67 9.73
CA HIS A 24 26.74 15.01 10.32
C HIS A 24 25.44 15.75 9.93
N ARG A 25 24.66 15.25 8.96
CA ARG A 25 23.47 15.96 8.45
C ARG A 25 22.41 16.19 9.54
N MET A 26 22.28 15.27 10.49
CA MET A 26 21.31 15.39 11.59
C MET A 26 21.65 16.50 12.60
N ARG A 27 22.88 17.04 12.60
CA ARG A 27 23.28 18.15 13.49
C ARG A 27 22.83 19.52 12.96
N ARG A 28 22.27 19.60 11.76
CA ARG A 28 21.75 20.87 11.23
C ARG A 28 20.50 21.26 12.02
N PRO A 29 20.42 22.49 12.56
CA PRO A 29 19.20 22.97 13.20
C PRO A 29 18.02 22.87 12.24
N TRP A 30 16.92 22.26 12.69
CA TRP A 30 15.67 22.17 11.94
C TRP A 30 14.74 23.32 12.35
N GLN A 31 14.38 24.16 11.38
CA GLN A 31 13.39 25.23 11.52
C GLN A 31 12.24 25.07 10.51
N GLY A 32 12.13 23.90 9.89
CA GLY A 32 11.13 23.60 8.88
C GLY A 32 9.84 23.06 9.48
N GLN A 33 9.07 22.36 8.65
CA GLN A 33 7.79 21.75 9.02
C GLN A 33 7.92 20.83 10.24
N LEU A 34 7.00 20.98 11.19
CA LEU A 34 6.80 20.04 12.28
C LEU A 34 5.59 19.17 11.94
N GLU A 35 5.77 17.85 11.95
CA GLU A 35 4.67 16.93 11.69
C GLU A 35 3.69 16.91 12.86
N LYS A 36 2.40 16.85 12.53
CA LYS A 36 1.37 16.65 13.55
C LYS A 36 1.44 15.21 14.06
N PRO A 37 1.27 14.99 15.37
CA PRO A 37 1.08 13.64 15.88
C PRO A 37 -0.19 13.03 15.26
N PRO A 38 -0.24 11.69 15.12
CA PRO A 38 -1.45 10.99 14.72
C PRO A 38 -2.61 11.28 15.68
N GLU A 39 -3.85 11.22 15.19
CA GLU A 39 -5.04 11.30 16.04
C GLU A 39 -5.16 10.03 16.90
N GLU A 40 -5.33 10.18 18.20
CA GLU A 40 -5.40 9.07 19.16
C GLU A 40 -6.81 8.44 19.24
N ASP A 41 -7.86 9.16 18.84
CA ASP A 41 -9.27 8.75 19.02
C ASP A 41 -9.92 8.24 17.71
N THR A 42 -9.33 7.22 17.09
CA THR A 42 -9.96 6.55 15.95
C THR A 42 -11.08 5.61 16.46
N PRO A 43 -12.35 5.78 16.04
CA PRO A 43 -13.43 4.88 16.46
C PRO A 43 -13.20 3.46 15.92
N ARG A 44 -13.49 2.46 16.75
CA ARG A 44 -13.36 1.04 16.37
C ARG A 44 -14.17 0.68 15.12
N HIS A 45 -15.37 1.23 15.01
CA HIS A 45 -16.24 1.09 13.84
C HIS A 45 -16.81 2.45 13.46
N ASP A 46 -16.66 2.81 12.19
CA ASP A 46 -17.24 4.02 11.62
C ASP A 46 -18.10 3.63 10.41
N PRO A 47 -19.44 3.76 10.51
CA PRO A 47 -20.35 3.49 9.39
C PRO A 47 -20.09 4.35 8.15
N ALA A 48 -19.43 5.51 8.30
CA ALA A 48 -19.05 6.37 7.19
C ALA A 48 -17.75 5.93 6.50
N ASN A 49 -16.95 5.07 7.14
CA ASN A 49 -15.74 4.52 6.54
C ASN A 49 -16.09 3.38 5.58
N PRO A 50 -15.84 3.50 4.26
CA PRO A 50 -16.21 2.48 3.27
C PRO A 50 -15.48 1.15 3.43
N LEU A 51 -14.43 1.10 4.26
CA LEU A 51 -13.68 -0.13 4.56
C LEU A 51 -14.24 -0.89 5.77
N CYS A 52 -15.12 -0.27 6.56
CA CYS A 52 -15.75 -0.91 7.71
C CYS A 52 -16.77 -1.98 7.28
N PRO A 53 -16.91 -3.07 8.06
CA PRO A 53 -17.94 -4.07 7.82
C PRO A 53 -19.33 -3.43 7.75
N GLY A 54 -20.08 -3.77 6.70
CA GLY A 54 -21.45 -3.29 6.46
C GLY A 54 -21.55 -1.89 5.85
N ALA A 55 -20.45 -1.15 5.68
CA ALA A 55 -20.47 0.17 5.07
C ALA A 55 -20.68 0.09 3.55
N THR A 56 -21.19 1.19 2.97
CA THR A 56 -21.38 1.35 1.53
C THR A 56 -20.09 1.89 0.91
N ARG A 57 -19.60 1.24 -0.15
CA ARG A 57 -18.41 1.68 -0.89
C ARG A 57 -18.74 2.77 -1.91
N ALA A 58 -17.71 3.46 -2.42
CA ALA A 58 -17.86 4.63 -3.29
C ALA A 58 -18.61 4.34 -4.60
N ASN A 59 -18.52 3.12 -5.12
CA ASN A 59 -19.26 2.68 -6.31
C ASN A 59 -20.74 2.32 -6.02
N GLY A 60 -21.26 2.66 -4.85
CA GLY A 60 -22.63 2.35 -4.43
C GLY A 60 -22.87 0.87 -4.13
N LYS A 61 -21.85 0.00 -4.23
CA LYS A 61 -21.95 -1.37 -3.72
C LYS A 61 -22.03 -1.28 -2.19
N VAL A 62 -23.26 -1.30 -1.69
CA VAL A 62 -23.54 -1.71 -0.31
C VAL A 62 -23.01 -3.11 -0.20
N GLY A 63 -22.19 -3.35 0.82
CA GLY A 63 -21.48 -4.60 1.03
C GLY A 63 -22.03 -5.80 0.27
N SER A 64 -21.24 -6.32 -0.68
CA SER A 64 -21.44 -7.67 -1.21
C SER A 64 -21.72 -8.61 -0.03
N LEU A 65 -22.34 -9.76 -0.26
CA LEU A 65 -22.63 -10.72 0.82
C LEU A 65 -21.41 -10.95 1.76
N GLU A 66 -20.19 -10.79 1.22
CA GLU A 66 -18.88 -10.88 1.87
C GLU A 66 -18.50 -9.68 2.77
N ASN A 67 -18.99 -8.46 2.53
CA ASN A 67 -18.74 -7.30 3.41
C ASN A 67 -19.77 -7.19 4.55
N ARG A 68 -20.75 -8.11 4.66
CA ARG A 68 -21.65 -8.17 5.81
C ARG A 68 -20.93 -8.83 6.99
N GLY A 69 -20.21 -8.02 7.77
CA GLY A 69 -19.65 -8.46 9.04
C GLY A 69 -18.47 -9.43 8.88
N TYR A 70 -17.53 -9.14 7.98
CA TYR A 70 -16.30 -9.92 7.91
C TYR A 70 -15.57 -9.88 9.27
N GLU A 71 -15.06 -11.03 9.71
CA GLU A 71 -14.47 -11.18 11.06
C GLU A 71 -12.93 -11.13 11.05
N SER A 72 -12.31 -11.06 9.88
CA SER A 72 -10.84 -11.04 9.73
C SER A 72 -10.43 -10.22 8.51
N THR A 73 -9.78 -10.83 7.52
CA THR A 73 -9.35 -10.14 6.30
C THR A 73 -10.49 -10.03 5.29
N PHE A 74 -10.58 -8.91 4.61
CA PHE A 74 -11.55 -8.70 3.53
C PHE A 74 -10.84 -8.13 2.30
N VAL A 75 -11.09 -8.70 1.12
CA VAL A 75 -10.40 -8.35 -0.13
C VAL A 75 -11.44 -8.03 -1.19
N PHE A 76 -11.22 -6.96 -1.93
CA PHE A 76 -12.11 -6.54 -3.01
C PHE A 76 -11.35 -5.80 -4.10
N ASP A 77 -11.92 -5.73 -5.31
CA ASP A 77 -11.36 -4.91 -6.39
C ASP A 77 -11.50 -3.43 -6.05
N ASN A 78 -10.40 -2.69 -6.17
CA ASN A 78 -10.36 -1.26 -5.93
C ASN A 78 -11.38 -0.56 -6.82
N ASP A 79 -12.19 0.33 -6.23
CA ASP A 79 -13.23 1.07 -6.95
C ASP A 79 -12.62 2.14 -7.88
N PHE A 80 -11.36 2.53 -7.64
CA PHE A 80 -10.57 3.47 -8.43
C PHE A 80 -9.22 2.83 -8.82
N PRO A 81 -9.22 1.77 -9.65
CA PRO A 81 -8.01 1.00 -9.91
C PRO A 81 -7.05 1.77 -10.83
N ALA A 82 -5.75 1.71 -10.52
CA ALA A 82 -4.71 2.30 -11.36
C ALA A 82 -4.46 1.50 -12.67
N LEU A 83 -4.85 0.23 -12.69
CA LEU A 83 -4.73 -0.67 -13.85
C LEU A 83 -6.06 -1.36 -14.09
N GLN A 84 -6.40 -1.55 -15.37
CA GLN A 84 -7.56 -2.32 -15.79
C GLN A 84 -7.12 -3.51 -16.67
N PRO A 85 -7.79 -4.66 -16.61
CA PRO A 85 -7.36 -5.86 -17.31
C PRO A 85 -7.53 -5.75 -18.84
N ASP A 86 -8.48 -4.94 -19.27
CA ASP A 86 -8.91 -4.73 -20.66
C ASP A 86 -8.45 -3.39 -21.25
N ALA A 87 -7.48 -2.72 -20.62
CA ALA A 87 -6.95 -1.46 -21.13
C ALA A 87 -6.43 -1.61 -22.58
N PRO A 88 -6.81 -0.70 -23.50
CA PRO A 88 -6.44 -0.80 -24.90
C PRO A 88 -4.94 -0.62 -25.11
N GLU A 89 -4.45 -1.09 -26.26
CA GLU A 89 -3.09 -0.79 -26.67
C GLU A 89 -2.99 0.69 -27.06
N PRO A 90 -1.94 1.42 -26.64
CA PRO A 90 -1.69 2.75 -27.17
C PRO A 90 -1.40 2.68 -28.68
N GLU A 91 -1.72 3.76 -29.38
CA GLU A 91 -1.36 3.89 -30.80
C GLU A 91 0.16 3.73 -30.98
N PRO A 92 0.61 2.98 -32.00
CA PRO A 92 2.03 2.83 -32.28
C PRO A 92 2.62 4.18 -32.72
N ASP A 93 3.59 4.67 -31.96
CA ASP A 93 4.42 5.83 -32.31
C ASP A 93 5.89 5.39 -32.35
N GLU A 94 6.58 5.72 -33.46
CA GLU A 94 7.98 5.38 -33.68
C GLU A 94 8.93 6.48 -33.20
N HIS A 95 8.42 7.51 -32.50
CA HIS A 95 9.26 8.60 -32.01
C HIS A 95 10.35 8.09 -31.03
N PRO A 96 11.64 8.35 -31.29
CA PRO A 96 12.75 7.73 -30.55
C PRO A 96 12.83 8.15 -29.08
N LEU A 97 12.23 9.30 -28.72
CA LEU A 97 12.22 9.83 -27.35
C LEU A 97 10.86 9.72 -26.64
N LEU A 98 9.77 9.54 -27.38
CA LEU A 98 8.42 9.58 -26.83
C LEU A 98 7.78 8.21 -27.04
N ARG A 99 8.03 7.31 -26.09
CA ARG A 99 7.63 5.91 -26.18
C ARG A 99 6.54 5.60 -25.16
N SER A 100 5.50 4.94 -25.62
CA SER A 100 4.38 4.47 -24.80
C SER A 100 4.25 2.95 -24.94
N ALA A 101 3.71 2.30 -23.92
CA ALA A 101 3.40 0.87 -23.91
C ALA A 101 2.10 0.62 -23.15
N SER A 102 1.40 -0.47 -23.46
CA SER A 102 0.23 -0.86 -22.67
C SER A 102 0.62 -1.23 -21.23
N ALA A 103 -0.30 -0.92 -20.32
CA ALA A 103 -0.24 -1.34 -18.93
C ALA A 103 -1.59 -1.96 -18.57
N ARG A 104 -1.60 -3.27 -18.30
CA ARG A 104 -2.80 -4.03 -17.92
C ARG A 104 -2.57 -4.68 -16.56
N GLY A 105 -3.63 -4.77 -15.77
CA GLY A 105 -3.55 -5.33 -14.43
C GLY A 105 -4.85 -5.20 -13.67
N VAL A 106 -4.81 -5.59 -12.40
CA VAL A 106 -5.89 -5.40 -11.44
C VAL A 106 -5.34 -4.75 -10.19
N CYS A 107 -6.16 -3.94 -9.52
CA CYS A 107 -5.85 -3.39 -8.22
C CYS A 107 -6.86 -3.93 -7.21
N LYS A 108 -6.39 -4.58 -6.15
CA LYS A 108 -7.22 -5.06 -5.04
C LYS A 108 -6.87 -4.32 -3.76
N VAL A 109 -7.89 -4.03 -2.94
CA VAL A 109 -7.73 -3.53 -1.58
C VAL A 109 -7.96 -4.68 -0.62
N MET A 110 -7.15 -4.73 0.44
CA MET A 110 -7.27 -5.73 1.49
C MET A 110 -7.34 -5.06 2.87
N CYS A 111 -8.47 -5.21 3.56
CA CYS A 111 -8.60 -4.89 4.97
C CYS A 111 -7.98 -6.02 5.81
N PHE A 112 -7.16 -5.67 6.81
CA PHE A 112 -6.51 -6.67 7.68
C PHE A 112 -7.39 -7.15 8.82
N HIS A 113 -8.29 -6.28 9.30
CA HIS A 113 -9.17 -6.53 10.43
C HIS A 113 -10.45 -5.69 10.32
N PRO A 114 -11.60 -6.13 10.87
CA PRO A 114 -12.84 -5.35 10.89
C PRO A 114 -12.82 -4.10 11.77
N TRP A 115 -11.80 -3.95 12.60
CA TRP A 115 -11.69 -2.87 13.58
C TRP A 115 -10.71 -1.81 13.10
N THR A 116 -11.16 -0.57 12.98
CA THR A 116 -10.39 0.55 12.42
C THR A 116 -9.34 1.08 13.40
N ASP A 117 -9.55 0.87 14.70
CA ASP A 117 -8.63 1.24 15.79
C ASP A 117 -7.45 0.25 15.94
N LEU A 118 -7.43 -0.86 15.17
CA LEU A 118 -6.41 -1.89 15.29
C LEU A 118 -5.37 -1.80 14.18
N THR A 119 -4.10 -1.65 14.57
CA THR A 119 -2.96 -1.65 13.65
C THR A 119 -2.18 -2.97 13.74
N LEU A 120 -1.39 -3.29 12.71
CA LEU A 120 -0.60 -4.53 12.63
C LEU A 120 0.20 -4.87 13.92
N PRO A 121 0.91 -3.92 14.58
CA PRO A 121 1.64 -4.21 15.81
C PRO A 121 0.76 -4.58 17.02
N LEU A 122 -0.53 -4.23 16.99
CA LEU A 122 -1.49 -4.48 18.08
C LEU A 122 -2.34 -5.74 17.84
N MET A 123 -2.26 -6.33 16.65
CA MET A 123 -2.93 -7.59 16.33
C MET A 123 -2.25 -8.77 17.03
N SER A 124 -3.02 -9.80 17.35
CA SER A 124 -2.48 -11.09 17.79
C SER A 124 -1.70 -11.77 16.67
N LEU A 125 -0.77 -12.65 17.03
CA LEU A 125 -0.02 -13.44 16.05
C LEU A 125 -0.91 -14.29 15.13
N ALA A 126 -2.05 -14.77 15.64
CA ALA A 126 -3.02 -15.53 14.87
C ALA A 126 -3.71 -14.66 13.80
N GLU A 127 -4.04 -13.41 14.13
CA GLU A 127 -4.63 -12.46 13.18
C GLU A 127 -3.61 -12.04 12.12
N ILE A 128 -2.36 -11.75 12.52
CA ILE A 128 -1.27 -11.44 11.58
C ILE A 128 -1.03 -12.62 10.63
N ARG A 129 -1.07 -13.85 11.14
CA ARG A 129 -0.93 -15.05 10.31
C ARG A 129 -2.00 -15.10 9.20
N ARG A 130 -3.26 -14.78 9.53
CA ARG A 130 -4.35 -14.70 8.53
C ARG A 130 -4.08 -13.66 7.45
N VAL A 131 -3.50 -12.51 7.81
CA VAL A 131 -3.08 -11.48 6.83
C VAL A 131 -2.03 -12.05 5.86
N ILE A 132 -1.01 -12.72 6.38
CA ILE A 132 0.06 -13.31 5.56
C ILE A 132 -0.48 -14.43 4.67
N ASP A 133 -1.32 -15.31 5.21
CA ASP A 133 -1.94 -16.38 4.42
C ASP A 133 -2.77 -15.80 3.26
N LYS A 134 -3.52 -14.71 3.52
CA LYS A 134 -4.32 -14.08 2.49
C LYS A 134 -3.47 -13.35 1.43
N TRP A 135 -2.34 -12.74 1.80
CA TRP A 135 -1.38 -12.24 0.81
C TRP A 135 -0.84 -13.34 -0.08
N ALA A 136 -0.48 -14.49 0.49
CA ALA A 136 0.01 -15.63 -0.28
C ALA A 136 -1.06 -16.16 -1.24
N GLU A 137 -2.31 -16.27 -0.79
CA GLU A 137 -3.46 -16.69 -1.62
C GLU A 137 -3.64 -15.78 -2.83
N ILE A 138 -3.72 -14.46 -2.61
CA ILE A 138 -3.90 -13.47 -3.69
C ILE A 138 -2.69 -13.47 -4.64
N ALA A 139 -1.48 -13.60 -4.12
CA ALA A 139 -0.27 -13.63 -4.93
C ALA A 139 -0.25 -14.86 -5.87
N VAL A 140 -0.67 -16.02 -5.39
CA VAL A 140 -0.79 -17.24 -6.21
C VAL A 140 -1.92 -17.10 -7.24
N GLU A 141 -3.09 -16.59 -6.83
CA GLU A 141 -4.24 -16.36 -7.72
C GLU A 141 -3.86 -15.44 -8.88
N LEU A 142 -3.33 -14.25 -8.58
CA LEU A 142 -2.98 -13.25 -9.59
C LEU A 142 -1.74 -13.65 -10.39
N GLY A 143 -0.80 -14.38 -9.78
CA GLY A 143 0.39 -14.88 -10.46
C GLY A 143 0.10 -15.87 -11.59
N ALA A 144 -1.08 -16.48 -11.62
CA ALA A 144 -1.52 -17.30 -12.75
C ALA A 144 -1.81 -16.49 -14.03
N SER A 145 -2.12 -15.19 -13.89
CA SER A 145 -2.53 -14.31 -15.00
C SER A 145 -1.55 -13.17 -15.25
N TYR A 146 -0.76 -12.77 -14.25
CA TYR A 146 0.14 -11.62 -14.31
C TYR A 146 1.57 -12.01 -13.96
N THR A 147 2.52 -11.53 -14.76
CA THR A 147 3.96 -11.78 -14.56
C THR A 147 4.50 -11.22 -13.25
N TRP A 148 3.87 -10.16 -12.72
CA TRP A 148 4.29 -9.49 -11.50
C TRP A 148 3.09 -9.21 -10.60
N VAL A 149 3.20 -9.58 -9.33
CA VAL A 149 2.22 -9.26 -8.29
C VAL A 149 2.92 -8.48 -7.19
N GLN A 150 2.53 -7.21 -7.01
CA GLN A 150 3.06 -6.36 -5.96
C GLN A 150 2.10 -6.34 -4.76
N VAL A 151 2.58 -6.79 -3.60
CA VAL A 151 1.91 -6.56 -2.31
C VAL A 151 2.61 -5.40 -1.63
N SER A 152 1.85 -4.39 -1.18
CA SER A 152 2.37 -3.23 -0.47
C SER A 152 1.39 -2.76 0.59
N ILE A 153 1.91 -2.21 1.69
CA ILE A 153 1.11 -1.63 2.77
C ILE A 153 1.49 -0.16 2.90
N SER A 154 0.48 0.71 2.89
CA SER A 154 0.65 2.13 3.22
C SER A 154 -0.11 2.44 4.50
N SER A 155 0.60 2.72 5.58
CA SER A 155 0.02 3.27 6.81
C SER A 155 0.00 4.80 6.73
N ARG A 156 -1.07 5.44 7.19
CA ARG A 156 -1.12 6.91 7.29
C ARG A 156 -0.03 7.43 8.23
N ASN A 157 0.90 8.23 7.71
CA ASN A 157 1.52 9.39 8.37
C ASN A 157 2.43 10.15 7.39
N PRO A 158 2.44 11.50 7.28
CA PRO A 158 1.48 12.52 7.71
C PRO A 158 0.54 12.98 6.57
N LEU A 159 0.61 12.35 5.40
CA LEU A 159 -0.30 12.64 4.29
C LEU A 159 -1.53 11.72 4.36
N PRO A 160 -2.75 12.22 4.13
CA PRO A 160 -3.91 11.37 4.01
C PRO A 160 -3.67 10.39 2.86
N CYS A 161 -3.86 9.09 3.10
CA CYS A 161 -4.02 8.12 2.02
C CYS A 161 -5.43 8.36 1.46
N PRO A 162 -5.60 8.95 0.26
CA PRO A 162 -6.91 8.94 -0.39
C PRO A 162 -7.26 7.48 -0.67
N VAL A 163 -8.45 7.08 -0.23
CA VAL A 163 -9.06 5.78 -0.58
C VAL A 163 -9.66 5.90 -1.97
#